data_AF-A0A3R9V0Y6-F1
#
_entry.id   AF-A0A3R9V0Y6-F1
#
_cell.length_a   1.000
_cell.length_b   1.000
_cell.length_c   1.000
_cell.angle_alpha   90.00
_cell.angle_beta   90.00
_cell.angle_gamma   90.00
#
_symmetry.space_group_name_H-M   'P 1'
#
loop_
_entity.id
_entity.type
_entity.pdbx_description
1 polymer ?
#
loop_
_entity_poly.entity_id
_entity_poly.type
_entity_poly.pdbx_seq_one_letter_code
_entity_poly.pdbx_strand_id
1 'polypeptide(L)'
;MKGITFRAWHGKHYVTLAELLVRLGSFGLDLTWRVEFDEIVDPRCVEMKKRSADSGMDTLTLLSLTTPFLQLIDAEARGFAGDELVVVLTEFDSSSWDVRAVDDRVLSELRHHYPSAEDL
;
A
#
# COMPACT_ATOMS: atom_id res chain seq x y z
N MET A 1 15.52 3.45 -0.72
CA MET A 1 14.30 3.84 -1.43
C MET A 1 14.10 5.33 -1.29
N LYS A 2 13.61 6.01 -2.33
CA LYS A 2 13.07 7.37 -2.18
C LYS A 2 11.60 7.27 -1.76
N GLY A 3 11.03 8.36 -1.24
CA GLY A 3 9.65 8.36 -0.78
C GLY A 3 8.88 9.61 -1.14
N ILE A 4 7.56 9.47 -1.19
CA ILE A 4 6.61 10.58 -1.22
C ILE A 4 5.55 10.38 -0.14
N THR A 5 4.96 11.47 0.33
CA THR A 5 3.81 11.47 1.21
C THR A 5 2.66 12.26 0.60
N PHE A 6 1.42 11.80 0.76
CA PHE A 6 0.23 12.53 0.33
C PHE A 6 -0.95 12.24 1.24
N ARG A 7 -1.97 13.10 1.20
CA ARG A 7 -3.18 12.95 2.03
C ARG A 7 -3.95 11.70 1.61
N ALA A 8 -4.38 10.91 2.60
CA ALA A 8 -5.23 9.76 2.35
C ALA A 8 -6.64 10.18 1.91
N TRP A 9 -7.05 11.42 2.18
CA TRP A 9 -8.37 11.96 1.79
C TRP A 9 -8.28 13.00 0.69
N HIS A 10 -9.02 12.75 -0.40
CA HIS A 10 -9.24 13.67 -1.51
C HIS A 10 -10.73 14.07 -1.54
N GLY A 11 -11.07 15.11 -0.78
CA GLY A 11 -12.47 15.49 -0.56
C GLY A 11 -13.17 14.48 0.35
N LYS A 12 -14.14 13.73 -0.20
CA LYS A 12 -14.87 12.67 0.52
C LYS A 12 -14.34 11.26 0.21
N HIS A 13 -13.31 11.16 -0.62
CA HIS A 13 -12.74 9.91 -1.08
C HIS A 13 -11.50 9.56 -0.28
N TYR A 14 -11.51 8.41 0.37
CA TYR A 14 -10.32 7.84 1.00
C TYR A 14 -9.58 6.99 -0.03
N VAL A 15 -8.30 7.31 -0.25
CA VAL A 15 -7.40 6.54 -1.11
C VAL A 15 -7.07 5.23 -0.38
N THR A 16 -7.67 4.14 -0.87
CA THR A 16 -7.48 2.81 -0.26
C THR A 16 -6.16 2.16 -0.66
N LEU A 17 -5.72 1.16 0.13
CA LEU A 17 -4.61 0.29 -0.29
C LEU A 17 -4.88 -0.37 -1.64
N ALA A 18 -6.13 -0.77 -1.92
CA ALA A 18 -6.53 -1.35 -3.19
C ALA A 18 -6.24 -0.40 -4.38
N GLU A 19 -6.55 0.89 -4.23
CA GLU A 19 -6.26 1.88 -5.26
C GLU A 19 -4.75 2.05 -5.47
N LEU A 20 -3.97 2.11 -4.39
CA LEU A 20 -2.51 2.20 -4.51
C LEU A 20 -1.94 0.99 -5.26
N LEU A 21 -2.38 -0.22 -4.92
CA LEU A 21 -1.95 -1.45 -5.61
C LEU A 21 -2.29 -1.41 -7.11
N VAL A 22 -3.46 -0.91 -7.49
CA VAL A 22 -3.83 -0.71 -8.90
C VAL A 22 -2.92 0.32 -9.56
N ARG A 23 -2.55 1.41 -8.87
CA ARG A 23 -1.66 2.45 -9.40
C ARG A 23 -0.21 2.00 -9.58
N LEU A 24 0.23 0.96 -8.88
CA LEU A 24 1.54 0.36 -9.14
C LEU A 24 1.61 -0.30 -10.53
N GLY A 25 0.48 -0.61 -11.16
CA GLY A 25 0.42 -1.18 -12.49
C GLY A 25 1.27 -2.45 -12.60
N SER A 26 2.01 -2.60 -13.70
CA SER A 26 2.85 -3.78 -13.95
C SER A 26 3.96 -3.97 -12.91
N PHE A 27 4.42 -2.90 -12.27
CA PHE A 27 5.45 -3.00 -11.21
C PHE A 27 4.91 -3.79 -10.00
N GLY A 28 3.63 -3.61 -9.67
CA GLY A 28 3.02 -4.28 -8.53
C GLY A 28 2.63 -5.74 -8.77
N LEU A 29 2.45 -6.19 -10.02
CA LEU A 29 1.78 -7.47 -10.30
C LEU A 29 2.54 -8.70 -9.78
N ASP A 30 3.86 -8.72 -9.93
CA ASP A 30 4.69 -9.89 -9.60
C ASP A 30 5.29 -9.81 -8.18
N LEU A 31 4.75 -8.93 -7.33
CA LEU A 31 5.24 -8.74 -5.97
C LEU A 31 4.58 -9.70 -4.98
N THR A 32 5.37 -10.12 -3.99
CA THR A 32 4.86 -10.77 -2.79
C THR A 32 4.68 -9.72 -1.70
N TRP A 33 3.50 -9.67 -1.08
CA TRP A 33 3.16 -8.67 -0.08
C TRP A 33 3.12 -9.25 1.33
N ARG A 34 3.60 -8.45 2.28
CA ARG A 34 3.39 -8.65 3.72
C ARG A 34 2.82 -7.36 4.29
N VAL A 35 1.78 -7.48 5.09
CA VAL A 35 1.07 -6.36 5.70
C VAL A 35 1.11 -6.47 7.21
N GLU A 36 1.62 -5.43 7.85
CA GLU A 36 1.61 -5.24 9.29
C GLU A 36 0.55 -4.21 9.67
N PHE A 37 -0.05 -4.39 10.84
CA PHE A 37 -1.10 -3.53 11.37
C PHE A 37 -0.81 -3.28 12.85
N ASP A 38 -0.78 -2.00 13.23
CA ASP A 38 -0.76 -1.58 14.62
C ASP A 38 -2.19 -1.54 15.18
N GLU A 39 -3.17 -1.18 14.34
CA GLU A 39 -4.60 -1.24 14.68
C GLU A 39 -5.40 -2.18 13.76
N ILE A 40 -6.21 -3.06 14.35
CA ILE A 40 -7.11 -3.97 13.62
C ILE A 40 -8.53 -3.43 13.72
N VAL A 41 -9.00 -2.85 12.62
CA VAL A 41 -10.33 -2.24 12.51
C VAL A 41 -11.34 -3.09 11.73
N ASP A 42 -10.89 -4.14 11.05
CA ASP A 42 -11.72 -5.00 10.19
C ASP A 42 -11.24 -6.47 10.24
N PRO A 43 -12.15 -7.47 10.23
CA PRO A 43 -11.77 -8.89 10.17
C PRO A 43 -10.85 -9.26 9.01
N ARG A 44 -10.92 -8.55 7.87
CA ARG A 44 -10.04 -8.74 6.72
C ARG A 44 -8.56 -8.49 7.08
N CYS A 45 -8.27 -7.59 8.03
CA CYS A 45 -6.92 -7.35 8.54
C CYS A 45 -6.35 -8.57 9.27
N VAL A 46 -7.19 -9.36 9.94
CA VAL A 46 -6.76 -10.60 10.60
C VAL A 46 -6.29 -11.63 9.56
N GLU A 47 -7.03 -11.79 8.47
CA GLU A 47 -6.66 -12.70 7.38
C GLU A 47 -5.37 -12.22 6.67
N MET A 48 -5.24 -10.92 6.41
CA MET A 48 -4.01 -10.35 5.85
C MET A 48 -2.81 -10.57 6.78
N LYS A 49 -2.96 -10.32 8.08
CA LYS A 49 -1.90 -10.53 9.08
C LYS A 49 -1.46 -12.00 9.13
N LYS A 50 -2.41 -12.93 9.09
CA LYS A 50 -2.13 -14.38 9.05
C LYS A 50 -1.29 -14.75 7.83
N ARG A 51 -1.71 -14.34 6.62
CA ARG A 51 -0.96 -14.62 5.37
C ARG A 51 0.42 -13.98 5.36
N SER A 52 0.55 -12.81 5.98
CA SER A 52 1.81 -12.08 6.07
C SER A 52 2.84 -12.76 6.98
N ALA A 53 2.39 -13.54 7.97
CA ALA A 53 3.26 -14.33 8.85
C ALA A 53 3.85 -15.58 8.18
N ASP A 54 3.24 -16.06 7.10
CA ASP A 54 3.72 -17.18 6.30
C ASP A 54 4.69 -16.67 5.21
N SER A 55 4.45 -17.01 3.94
CA SER A 55 5.26 -16.53 2.81
C SER A 55 4.87 -15.12 2.32
N GLY A 56 3.76 -14.55 2.81
CA GLY A 56 3.12 -13.37 2.21
C GLY A 56 2.03 -13.78 1.21
N MET A 57 1.56 -12.81 0.42
CA MET A 57 0.49 -13.02 -0.56
C MET A 57 0.76 -12.28 -1.87
N ASP A 58 0.29 -12.82 -2.99
CA ASP A 58 0.37 -12.12 -4.28
C ASP A 58 -0.56 -10.88 -4.32
N THR A 59 -0.32 -10.01 -5.28
CA THR A 59 -1.05 -8.75 -5.46
C THR A 59 -2.54 -8.94 -5.69
N LEU A 60 -2.97 -9.99 -6.40
CA LEU A 60 -4.39 -10.24 -6.65
C LEU A 60 -5.10 -10.72 -5.38
N THR A 61 -4.44 -11.56 -4.58
CA THR A 61 -4.90 -11.96 -3.26
C THR A 61 -5.04 -10.73 -2.35
N LEU A 62 -4.03 -9.83 -2.29
CA LEU A 62 -4.13 -8.62 -1.49
C LEU A 62 -5.24 -7.68 -1.97
N LEU A 63 -5.42 -7.52 -3.28
CA LEU A 63 -6.53 -6.77 -3.86
C LEU A 63 -7.89 -7.36 -3.44
N SER A 64 -8.04 -8.69 -3.45
CA SER A 64 -9.30 -9.34 -3.02
C SER A 64 -9.64 -9.09 -1.55
N LEU A 65 -8.62 -8.89 -0.69
CA LEU A 65 -8.80 -8.65 0.75
C LEU A 65 -9.02 -7.18 1.09
N THR A 66 -8.69 -6.27 0.18
CA THR A 66 -8.79 -4.81 0.36
C THR A 66 -9.99 -4.20 -0.37
N THR A 67 -10.58 -4.93 -1.32
CA THR A 67 -11.76 -4.48 -2.09
C THR A 67 -13.09 -4.79 -1.39
N PRO A 68 -14.19 -4.11 -1.79
CA PRO A 68 -14.21 -2.91 -2.64
C PRO A 68 -13.79 -1.65 -1.88
N PHE A 69 -13.89 -1.65 -0.54
CA PHE A 69 -13.46 -0.57 0.33
C PHE A 69 -12.96 -1.14 1.65
N LEU A 70 -11.72 -0.82 2.00
CA LEU A 70 -11.12 -1.07 3.30
C LEU A 70 -10.29 0.14 3.66
N GLN A 71 -10.68 0.82 4.73
CA GLN A 71 -9.88 1.86 5.36
C GLN A 71 -8.94 1.18 6.35
N LEU A 72 -7.65 1.47 6.24
CA LEU A 72 -6.65 1.00 7.18
C LEU A 72 -6.35 2.11 8.19
N ILE A 73 -5.87 1.71 9.36
CA ILE A 73 -5.38 2.61 10.41
C ILE A 73 -4.03 2.03 10.85
N ASP A 74 -2.98 2.84 10.75
CA ASP A 74 -1.62 2.55 11.19
C ASP A 74 -1.15 1.17 10.68
N ALA A 75 -0.99 1.10 9.36
CA ALA A 75 -0.68 -0.13 8.65
C ALA A 75 0.47 0.04 7.66
N GLU A 76 1.26 -1.01 7.47
CA GLU A 76 2.37 -0.99 6.51
C GLU A 76 2.30 -2.21 5.59
N ALA A 77 2.15 -1.96 4.29
CA ALA A 77 2.20 -2.98 3.25
C ALA A 77 3.57 -2.93 2.55
N ARG A 78 4.34 -4.00 2.70
CA ARG A 78 5.67 -4.19 2.11
C ARG A 78 5.59 -5.14 0.91
N GLY A 79 6.04 -4.69 -0.26
CA GLY A 79 6.07 -5.46 -1.49
C GLY A 79 7.49 -5.90 -1.86
N PHE A 80 7.65 -7.21 -2.10
CA PHE A 80 8.93 -7.87 -2.33
C PHE A 80 9.03 -8.46 -3.74
N ALA A 81 10.18 -8.30 -4.38
CA ALA A 81 10.57 -9.00 -5.60
C ALA A 81 11.56 -10.11 -5.21
N GLY A 82 11.06 -11.34 -5.05
CA GLY A 82 11.81 -12.39 -4.35
C GLY A 82 11.98 -12.01 -2.87
N ASP A 83 13.21 -11.93 -2.39
CA ASP A 83 13.54 -11.51 -1.01
C ASP A 83 13.84 -10.01 -0.90
N GLU A 84 13.89 -9.28 -2.02
CA GLU A 84 14.23 -7.85 -2.03
C GLU A 84 12.99 -6.99 -1.78
N LEU A 85 13.06 -6.11 -0.77
CA LEU A 85 12.02 -5.11 -0.51
C LEU A 85 12.12 -3.97 -1.53
N VAL A 86 11.11 -3.86 -2.39
CA VAL A 86 11.11 -2.90 -3.51
C VAL A 86 10.10 -1.77 -3.37
N VAL A 87 9.07 -1.95 -2.55
CA VAL A 87 8.05 -0.92 -2.26
C VAL A 87 7.50 -1.06 -0.85
N VAL A 88 7.21 0.06 -0.22
CA VAL A 88 6.53 0.15 1.07
C VAL A 88 5.41 1.19 0.95
N LEU A 89 4.21 0.82 1.37
CA LEU A 89 3.03 1.68 1.46
C LEU A 89 2.65 1.75 2.94
N THR A 90 2.84 2.90 3.58
CA THR A 90 2.56 3.11 5.00
C THR A 90 1.38 4.04 5.16
N GLU A 91 0.39 3.61 5.91
CA GLU A 91 -0.82 4.34 6.28
C GLU A 91 -0.63 4.95 7.68
N PHE A 92 -0.99 6.22 7.87
CA PHE A 92 -0.89 6.91 9.15
C PHE A 92 -2.23 7.48 9.60
N ASP A 93 -2.83 6.88 10.64
CA ASP A 93 -4.05 7.34 11.32
C ASP A 93 -5.16 7.83 10.35
N SER A 94 -5.35 7.15 9.22
CA SER A 94 -6.32 7.57 8.19
C SER A 94 -6.06 8.95 7.58
N SER A 95 -4.90 9.56 7.79
CA SER A 95 -4.59 10.95 7.41
C SER A 95 -3.77 11.05 6.14
N SER A 96 -2.81 10.15 5.96
CA SER A 96 -1.81 10.20 4.89
C SER A 96 -1.28 8.82 4.55
N TRP A 97 -0.73 8.74 3.34
CA TRP A 97 0.05 7.62 2.86
C TRP A 97 1.48 8.07 2.60
N ASP A 98 2.43 7.34 3.16
CA ASP A 98 3.81 7.33 2.68
C ASP A 98 3.99 6.21 1.68
N VAL A 99 4.64 6.52 0.56
CA VAL A 99 5.05 5.51 -0.42
C VAL A 99 6.54 5.62 -0.63
N ARG A 100 7.26 4.55 -0.33
CA ARG A 100 8.69 4.40 -0.61
C ARG A 100 8.89 3.33 -1.67
N ALA A 101 9.69 3.62 -2.70
CA ALA A 101 9.97 2.66 -3.77
C ALA A 101 11.45 2.73 -4.20
N VAL A 102 11.95 1.62 -4.74
CA VAL A 102 13.28 1.57 -5.39
C VAL A 102 13.25 2.17 -6.80
N ASP A 103 12.11 2.09 -7.49
CA ASP A 103 11.93 2.62 -8.85
C ASP A 103 11.23 3.99 -8.81
N ASP A 104 11.96 5.04 -9.21
CA ASP A 104 11.45 6.42 -9.25
C ASP A 104 10.26 6.60 -10.20
N ARG A 105 10.05 5.70 -11.16
CA ARG A 105 8.89 5.73 -12.05
C ARG A 105 7.58 5.49 -11.29
N VAL A 106 7.62 4.62 -10.27
CA VAL A 106 6.46 4.37 -9.39
C VAL A 106 6.07 5.66 -8.65
N LEU A 107 7.06 6.36 -8.08
CA LEU A 107 6.82 7.61 -7.37
C LEU A 107 6.34 8.72 -8.32
N SER A 108 6.86 8.75 -9.55
CA SER A 108 6.43 9.72 -10.57
C SER A 108 4.98 9.51 -11.00
N GLU A 109 4.57 8.25 -11.19
CA GLU A 109 3.18 7.89 -11.51
C GLU A 109 2.23 8.28 -10.37
N LEU A 110 2.62 8.01 -9.12
CA LEU A 110 1.82 8.40 -7.96
C LEU A 110 1.72 9.92 -7.81
N ARG A 111 2.78 10.69 -8.07
CA ARG A 111 2.71 12.17 -8.09
C ARG A 111 1.75 12.69 -9.17
N HIS A 112 1.66 12.01 -10.32
CA HIS A 112 0.70 12.37 -11.37
C HIS A 112 -0.75 12.20 -10.88
N HIS A 113 -1.03 11.14 -10.14
CA HIS A 113 -2.36 10.85 -9.60
C HIS A 113 -2.70 11.62 -8.32
N TYR A 114 -1.70 11.95 -7.51
CA TYR A 114 -1.83 12.67 -6.24
C TYR A 114 -0.96 13.93 -6.28
N PRO A 115 -1.44 15.04 -6.89
CA PRO A 115 -0.63 16.24 -7.09
C PRO A 115 -0.18 16.96 -5.81
N SER A 116 -0.78 16.63 -4.66
CA SER A 116 -0.36 17.12 -3.34
C SER A 116 0.78 16.29 -2.74
N ALA A 117 1.34 15.35 -3.48
CA ALA A 117 2.44 14.52 -3.00
C ALA A 117 3.72 15.35 -2.84
N GLU A 118 4.37 15.18 -1.70
CA GLU A 118 5.62 15.84 -1.33
C GLU A 118 6.70 14.79 -1.10
N ASP A 119 7.98 15.16 -1.25
CA ASP A 119 9.09 14.25 -0.99
C ASP A 119 9.25 13.99 0.51
N LEU A 120 9.58 12.75 0.87
CA LEU A 120 9.89 12.30 2.24
C LEU A 120 11.38 12.44 2.60
#